data_AF-A0A518K4J4-F1
#
_entry.id   AF-A0A518K4J4-F1
#
_cell.length_a   1.000
_cell.length_b   1.000
_cell.length_c   1.000
_cell.angle_alpha   90.00
_cell.angle_beta   90.00
_cell.angle_gamma   90.00
#
_symmetry.space_group_name_H-M   'P 1'
#
loop_
_entity.id
_entity.type
_entity.pdbx_description
1 polymer ?
#
loop_
_entity_poly.entity_id
_entity_poly.type
_entity_poly.pdbx_seq_one_letter_code
_entity_poly.pdbx_strand_id
1 'polypeptide(L)'
;MKLSVSRFLAGVAAALGYVVLAAGASAATVVVNGFESPVAMPVAGAWYAADIRDGGTASVVDLTGMGGDLESNQPLPNGAAMLTTGMANNDKAEVATYADYGDATTVLNTALFGFDYYKQTVAGGNAFAAPSFKIGILAQGGTGDNYGQLVFEPNWNQPGGGSQAPPADAWQSVSIDANTGAGADPSGGWFWTGGFELPNGAGGPPIRSLAEWATAFATADPTDFANARVVSLAMGVGTYNQGQIGYFDNVSIDIPGGLATTFDFQAIPEPTSAVLAAAGCLLTGMRRRK
;
A
#
# COMPACT_ATOMS: atom_id res chain seq x y z
N MET A 1 -28.89 8.63 73.35
CA MET A 1 -29.41 9.63 72.39
C MET A 1 -28.26 10.02 71.46
N LYS A 2 -28.35 9.54 70.22
CA LYS A 2 -27.64 9.83 68.96
C LYS A 2 -26.15 10.28 69.01
N LEU A 3 -25.27 9.30 68.75
CA LEU A 3 -23.90 9.49 68.25
C LEU A 3 -23.93 10.23 66.90
N SER A 4 -23.18 11.33 66.80
CA SER A 4 -23.10 12.16 65.60
C SER A 4 -22.21 11.54 64.52
N VAL A 5 -22.76 11.50 63.31
CA VAL A 5 -22.26 11.02 62.02
C VAL A 5 -20.90 11.66 61.66
N SER A 6 -19.83 11.15 62.26
CA SER A 6 -18.45 11.64 62.11
C SER A 6 -17.55 10.72 61.28
N ARG A 7 -18.11 9.75 60.54
CA ARG A 7 -17.32 8.73 59.83
C ARG A 7 -17.91 8.26 58.50
N PHE A 8 -18.36 9.19 57.65
CA PHE A 8 -18.81 8.82 56.29
C PHE A 8 -18.34 9.76 55.18
N LEU A 9 -17.44 10.70 55.47
CA LEU A 9 -16.97 11.70 54.49
C LEU A 9 -15.45 11.71 54.29
N ALA A 10 -14.74 10.69 54.76
CA ALA A 10 -13.30 10.54 54.54
C ALA A 10 -13.03 9.14 53.97
N GLY A 11 -13.06 9.03 52.64
CA GLY A 11 -12.74 7.77 51.95
C GLY A 11 -13.23 7.62 50.51
N VAL A 12 -13.92 8.61 49.94
CA VAL A 12 -14.32 8.62 48.51
C VAL A 12 -13.39 9.50 47.66
N ALA A 13 -12.39 10.15 48.26
CA ALA A 13 -11.47 11.06 47.58
C ALA A 13 -10.19 10.38 47.02
N ALA A 14 -10.29 9.15 46.52
CA ALA A 14 -9.14 8.43 45.93
C ALA A 14 -9.54 7.51 44.76
N ALA A 15 -10.46 7.94 43.90
CA ALA A 15 -10.82 7.22 42.67
C ALA A 15 -11.13 8.18 41.50
N LEU A 16 -10.42 9.31 41.45
CA LEU A 16 -10.51 10.32 40.39
C LEU A 16 -9.09 10.75 40.04
N GLY A 17 -8.49 10.08 39.06
CA GLY A 17 -7.16 10.45 38.58
C GLY A 17 -6.42 9.29 37.97
N TYR A 18 -6.87 8.84 36.81
CA TYR A 18 -6.05 8.41 35.67
C TYR A 18 -7.04 7.99 34.57
N VAL A 19 -7.77 8.96 33.99
CA VAL A 19 -8.17 8.80 32.59
C VAL A 19 -6.87 9.02 31.84
N VAL A 20 -6.16 7.93 31.55
CA VAL A 20 -5.14 7.92 30.53
C VAL A 20 -5.88 8.28 29.25
N LEU A 21 -5.82 9.56 28.87
CA LEU A 21 -6.05 9.99 27.51
C LEU A 21 -4.93 9.34 26.70
N ALA A 22 -5.15 8.07 26.32
CA ALA A 22 -4.45 7.49 25.22
C ALA A 22 -4.87 8.33 24.01
N ALA A 23 -4.04 9.31 23.67
CA ALA A 23 -4.04 9.90 22.35
C ALA A 23 -3.66 8.75 21.41
N GLY A 24 -4.67 7.98 20.98
CA GLY A 24 -4.50 7.13 19.81
C GLY A 24 -4.09 8.06 18.68
N ALA A 25 -2.90 7.87 18.12
CA ALA A 25 -2.57 8.49 16.85
C ALA A 25 -3.68 8.06 15.88
N SER A 26 -4.50 9.01 15.42
CA SER A 26 -5.47 8.72 14.38
C SER A 26 -4.68 8.41 13.11
N ALA A 27 -4.84 7.21 12.54
CA ALA A 27 -4.28 6.89 11.24
C ALA A 27 -4.74 7.94 10.23
N ALA A 28 -3.79 8.56 9.52
CA ALA A 28 -4.12 9.56 8.52
C ALA A 28 -4.60 8.84 7.25
N THR A 29 -5.79 9.19 6.75
CA THR A 29 -6.25 8.74 5.44
C THR A 29 -5.89 9.78 4.39
N VAL A 30 -5.17 9.35 3.35
CA VAL A 30 -4.83 10.15 2.18
C VAL A 30 -5.68 9.68 1.01
N VAL A 31 -6.52 10.56 0.49
CA VAL A 31 -7.30 10.27 -0.72
C VAL A 31 -6.42 10.47 -1.94
N VAL A 32 -6.33 9.44 -2.78
CA VAL A 32 -5.58 9.42 -4.03
C VAL A 32 -6.56 9.36 -5.18
N ASN A 33 -6.56 10.40 -6.02
CA ASN A 33 -7.53 10.56 -7.11
C ASN A 33 -6.90 10.47 -8.50
N GLY A 34 -5.60 10.19 -8.58
CA GLY A 34 -4.86 10.11 -9.82
C GLY A 34 -3.40 9.74 -9.58
N PHE A 35 -2.71 9.46 -10.68
CA PHE A 35 -1.27 9.21 -10.69
C PHE A 35 -0.55 10.34 -11.42
N GLU A 36 0.37 10.98 -10.72
CA GLU A 36 1.17 12.06 -11.25
C GLU A 36 2.30 11.52 -12.13
N SER A 37 2.82 12.38 -13.01
CA SER A 37 4.06 12.07 -13.73
C SER A 37 5.25 12.13 -12.76
N PRO A 38 6.23 11.19 -12.83
CA PRO A 38 7.41 11.22 -11.97
C PRO A 38 8.15 12.56 -12.06
N VAL A 39 8.50 13.11 -10.90
CA VAL A 39 9.25 14.37 -10.77
C VAL A 39 10.52 14.16 -9.95
N ALA A 40 11.51 15.03 -10.13
CA ALA A 40 12.78 14.96 -9.39
C ALA A 40 12.62 15.12 -7.88
N MET A 41 11.57 15.81 -7.43
CA MET A 41 11.25 16.04 -6.03
C MET A 41 9.80 15.62 -5.76
N PRO A 42 9.56 14.37 -5.40
CA PRO A 42 8.22 13.88 -5.09
C PRO A 42 7.58 14.62 -3.92
N VAL A 43 6.26 14.74 -3.94
CA VAL A 43 5.45 15.28 -2.86
C VAL A 43 4.97 14.12 -2.00
N ALA A 44 5.21 14.20 -0.69
CA ALA A 44 4.76 13.18 0.24
C ALA A 44 3.23 12.98 0.15
N GLY A 45 2.80 11.73 0.04
CA GLY A 45 1.39 11.36 -0.08
C GLY A 45 0.84 11.38 -1.52
N ALA A 46 1.54 11.99 -2.48
CA ALA A 46 1.21 11.83 -3.89
C ALA A 46 1.65 10.45 -4.40
N TRP A 47 0.93 9.94 -5.40
CA TRP A 47 1.26 8.71 -6.10
C TRP A 47 1.64 9.01 -7.54
N TYR A 48 2.61 8.27 -8.05
CA TYR A 48 3.23 8.52 -9.35
C TYR A 48 3.15 7.28 -10.22
N ALA A 49 3.01 7.47 -11.53
CA ALA A 49 3.22 6.43 -12.54
C ALA A 49 4.72 6.10 -12.67
N ALA A 50 5.24 5.35 -11.69
CA ALA A 50 6.67 5.17 -11.45
C ALA A 50 7.40 4.39 -12.55
N ASP A 51 6.80 3.32 -13.07
CA ASP A 51 7.37 2.52 -14.17
C ASP A 51 6.25 1.89 -14.99
N ILE A 52 5.79 2.64 -15.99
CA ILE A 52 4.80 2.21 -16.98
C ILE A 52 5.55 1.92 -18.29
N ARG A 53 5.44 0.69 -18.80
CA ARG A 53 6.13 0.26 -20.02
C ARG A 53 5.14 -0.35 -21.00
N ASP A 54 5.40 -0.09 -22.28
CA ASP A 54 4.74 -0.73 -23.41
C ASP A 54 3.21 -0.75 -23.26
N GLY A 55 2.57 -1.92 -23.22
CA GLY A 55 1.13 -2.10 -23.06
C GLY A 55 0.60 -1.91 -21.63
N GLY A 56 1.43 -1.45 -20.69
CA GLY A 56 1.03 -1.21 -19.31
C GLY A 56 0.27 0.10 -19.12
N THR A 57 -0.69 0.12 -18.19
CA THR A 57 -1.39 1.35 -17.78
C THR A 57 -1.67 1.38 -16.28
N ALA A 58 -1.86 2.59 -15.74
CA ALA A 58 -2.31 2.82 -14.38
C ALA A 58 -3.32 3.98 -14.33
N SER A 59 -4.40 3.82 -13.58
CA SER A 59 -5.43 4.87 -13.39
C SER A 59 -6.20 4.65 -12.09
N VAL A 60 -6.78 5.71 -11.51
CA VAL A 60 -7.81 5.57 -10.48
C VAL A 60 -9.18 5.58 -11.18
N VAL A 61 -10.03 4.59 -10.89
CA VAL A 61 -11.30 4.39 -11.60
C VAL A 61 -12.48 4.33 -10.64
N ASP A 62 -13.64 4.79 -11.11
CA ASP A 62 -14.93 4.62 -10.44
C ASP A 62 -15.43 3.20 -10.72
N LEU A 63 -15.77 2.45 -9.66
CA LEU A 63 -16.27 1.09 -9.77
C LEU A 63 -17.81 1.01 -9.82
N THR A 64 -18.51 2.14 -9.70
CA THR A 64 -19.97 2.22 -9.76
C THR A 64 -20.48 1.69 -11.10
N GLY A 65 -21.40 0.72 -11.05
CA GLY A 65 -22.00 0.09 -12.22
C GLY A 65 -21.12 -0.95 -12.94
N MET A 66 -19.95 -1.30 -12.41
CA MET A 66 -19.11 -2.38 -12.96
C MET A 66 -19.71 -3.78 -12.69
N GLY A 67 -20.55 -3.91 -11.68
CA GLY A 67 -21.24 -5.14 -11.30
C GLY A 67 -20.33 -6.21 -10.68
N GLY A 68 -20.96 -7.32 -10.30
CA GLY A 68 -20.28 -8.47 -9.69
C GLY A 68 -19.52 -8.14 -8.40
N ASP A 69 -18.59 -9.00 -8.04
CA ASP A 69 -17.78 -8.84 -6.82
C ASP A 69 -16.84 -7.64 -6.90
N LEU A 70 -16.49 -7.16 -8.10
CA LEU A 70 -15.66 -5.97 -8.29
C LEU A 70 -16.32 -4.74 -7.68
N GLU A 71 -17.63 -4.54 -7.90
CA GLU A 71 -18.41 -3.44 -7.33
C GLU A 71 -19.00 -3.76 -5.96
N SER A 72 -19.57 -4.96 -5.76
CA SER A 72 -20.37 -5.24 -4.55
C SER A 72 -19.55 -5.45 -3.29
N ASN A 73 -18.28 -5.87 -3.45
CA ASN A 73 -17.41 -6.25 -2.34
C ASN A 73 -16.14 -5.38 -2.28
N GLN A 74 -16.15 -4.22 -2.93
CA GLN A 74 -15.00 -3.30 -2.90
C GLN A 74 -14.69 -2.84 -1.46
N PRO A 75 -13.40 -2.69 -1.09
CA PRO A 75 -12.99 -2.30 0.27
C PRO A 75 -13.48 -0.90 0.67
N LEU A 76 -13.37 0.06 -0.24
CA LEU A 76 -13.79 1.46 -0.05
C LEU A 76 -14.81 1.84 -1.15
N PRO A 77 -15.69 2.82 -0.89
CA PRO A 77 -17.05 2.76 -1.41
C PRO A 77 -17.25 3.00 -2.91
N ASN A 78 -16.33 3.67 -3.61
CA ASN A 78 -16.61 4.12 -4.99
C ASN A 78 -15.45 3.92 -5.98
N GLY A 79 -14.26 3.50 -5.58
CA GLY A 79 -13.12 3.50 -6.49
C GLY A 79 -11.98 2.60 -6.07
N ALA A 80 -11.08 2.38 -7.02
CA ALA A 80 -9.82 1.71 -6.78
C ALA A 80 -8.78 2.17 -7.81
N ALA A 81 -7.51 1.94 -7.50
CA ALA A 81 -6.47 2.00 -8.51
C ALA A 81 -6.54 0.75 -9.41
N MET A 82 -6.47 0.94 -10.72
CA MET A 82 -6.40 -0.10 -11.74
C MET A 82 -5.01 -0.12 -12.35
N LEU A 83 -4.43 -1.31 -12.48
CA LEU A 83 -3.20 -1.60 -13.19
C LEU A 83 -3.51 -2.60 -14.30
N THR A 84 -3.00 -2.33 -15.51
CA THR A 84 -3.10 -3.29 -16.61
C THR A 84 -1.74 -3.54 -17.25
N THR A 85 -1.59 -4.73 -17.84
CA THR A 85 -0.48 -5.07 -18.73
C THR A 85 -1.02 -5.62 -20.05
N GLY A 86 -0.29 -5.35 -21.14
CA GLY A 86 -0.56 -5.96 -22.44
C GLY A 86 -0.10 -7.42 -22.50
N MET A 87 -0.09 -7.98 -23.70
CA MET A 87 0.21 -9.41 -23.93
C MET A 87 1.70 -9.72 -24.16
N ALA A 88 2.61 -8.76 -23.93
CA ALA A 88 4.05 -8.91 -24.17
C ALA A 88 4.86 -9.00 -22.87
N ASN A 89 6.04 -9.65 -22.93
CA ASN A 89 6.88 -9.88 -21.75
C ASN A 89 7.44 -8.59 -21.13
N ASN A 90 7.60 -7.55 -21.92
CA ASN A 90 8.11 -6.25 -21.49
C ASN A 90 7.04 -5.34 -20.88
N ASP A 91 5.76 -5.68 -21.03
CA ASP A 91 4.66 -4.90 -20.47
C ASP A 91 4.75 -4.88 -18.94
N LYS A 92 4.63 -3.68 -18.36
CA LYS A 92 4.74 -3.44 -16.92
C LYS A 92 3.89 -2.23 -16.53
N ALA A 93 3.24 -2.32 -15.36
CA ALA A 93 2.61 -1.18 -14.73
C ALA A 93 2.98 -1.13 -13.24
N GLU A 94 3.60 -0.05 -12.80
CA GLU A 94 3.95 0.20 -11.40
C GLU A 94 3.69 1.65 -11.04
N VAL A 95 3.05 1.83 -9.89
CA VAL A 95 2.82 3.14 -9.27
C VAL A 95 3.44 3.17 -7.89
N ALA A 96 3.91 4.34 -7.47
CA ALA A 96 4.63 4.49 -6.22
C ALA A 96 4.32 5.81 -5.53
N THR A 97 4.38 5.79 -4.20
CA THR A 97 4.48 6.98 -3.37
C THR A 97 5.87 7.03 -2.74
N TYR A 98 6.42 8.24 -2.61
CA TYR A 98 7.78 8.48 -2.13
C TYR A 98 7.73 9.41 -0.92
N ALA A 99 8.32 8.95 0.18
CA ALA A 99 8.47 9.69 1.41
C ALA A 99 9.57 9.02 2.23
N ASP A 100 10.00 9.66 3.31
CA ASP A 100 10.81 8.99 4.31
C ASP A 100 9.90 8.30 5.34
N TYR A 101 9.76 6.98 5.23
CA TYR A 101 8.93 6.18 6.12
C TYR A 101 9.65 5.73 7.38
N GLY A 102 10.94 6.04 7.54
CA GLY A 102 11.72 5.68 8.72
C GLY A 102 12.97 4.85 8.42
N ASP A 103 13.67 4.54 9.50
CA ASP A 103 14.84 3.66 9.50
C ASP A 103 14.45 2.26 9.04
N ALA A 104 15.19 1.70 8.07
CA ALA A 104 14.85 0.41 7.46
C ALA A 104 14.88 -0.72 8.49
N THR A 105 15.85 -0.72 9.41
CA THR A 105 15.92 -1.74 10.46
C THR A 105 14.65 -1.70 11.31
N THR A 106 14.20 -0.52 11.73
CA THR A 106 13.01 -0.37 12.54
C THR A 106 11.76 -0.78 11.78
N VAL A 107 11.54 -0.21 10.58
CA VAL A 107 10.35 -0.44 9.77
C VAL A 107 10.18 -1.92 9.45
N LEU A 108 11.23 -2.60 8.98
CA LEU A 108 11.16 -4.01 8.62
C LEU A 108 10.90 -4.96 9.81
N ASN A 109 11.21 -4.52 11.04
CA ASN A 109 11.01 -5.33 12.25
C ASN A 109 9.71 -5.02 13.01
N THR A 110 9.04 -3.90 12.73
CA THR A 110 7.89 -3.46 13.55
C THR A 110 6.67 -3.00 12.77
N ALA A 111 6.80 -2.65 11.49
CA ALA A 111 5.68 -2.12 10.73
C ALA A 111 4.63 -3.19 10.41
N LEU A 112 3.38 -2.77 10.38
CA LEU A 112 2.26 -3.49 9.79
C LEU A 112 1.92 -2.82 8.46
N PHE A 113 2.03 -3.57 7.37
CA PHE A 113 1.58 -3.14 6.05
C PHE A 113 0.25 -3.81 5.72
N GLY A 114 -0.55 -3.17 4.88
CA GLY A 114 -1.75 -3.78 4.36
C GLY A 114 -2.12 -3.22 3.00
N PHE A 115 -2.90 -3.99 2.25
CA PHE A 115 -3.55 -3.53 1.02
C PHE A 115 -4.67 -4.49 0.66
N ASP A 116 -5.62 -4.00 -0.11
CA ASP A 116 -6.64 -4.82 -0.75
C ASP A 116 -6.33 -4.93 -2.25
N TYR A 117 -6.57 -6.10 -2.84
CA TYR A 117 -6.43 -6.28 -4.28
C TYR A 117 -7.56 -7.12 -4.89
N TYR A 118 -7.83 -6.88 -6.17
CA TYR A 118 -8.71 -7.69 -7.00
C TYR A 118 -7.97 -8.08 -8.27
N LYS A 119 -7.89 -9.36 -8.58
CA LYS A 119 -7.34 -9.85 -9.85
C LYS A 119 -8.49 -10.24 -10.76
N GLN A 120 -8.60 -9.64 -11.94
CA GLN A 120 -9.61 -10.07 -12.91
C GLN A 120 -9.12 -11.29 -13.73
N THR A 121 -10.05 -12.17 -14.09
CA THR A 121 -9.78 -13.21 -15.09
C THR A 121 -9.75 -12.61 -16.49
N VAL A 122 -8.60 -12.75 -17.16
CA VAL A 122 -8.40 -12.32 -18.55
C VAL A 122 -8.05 -13.54 -19.40
N ALA A 123 -8.79 -13.74 -20.50
CA ALA A 123 -8.54 -14.85 -21.41
C ALA A 123 -7.14 -14.76 -22.03
N GLY A 124 -6.32 -15.78 -21.80
CA GLY A 124 -4.92 -15.82 -22.25
C GLY A 124 -3.95 -14.99 -21.40
N GLY A 125 -4.43 -14.32 -20.34
CA GLY A 125 -3.58 -13.63 -19.37
C GLY A 125 -2.86 -14.58 -18.44
N ASN A 126 -1.82 -14.09 -17.77
CA ASN A 126 -1.08 -14.81 -16.75
C ASN A 126 -1.99 -15.15 -15.55
N ALA A 127 -2.01 -16.42 -15.14
CA ALA A 127 -2.88 -16.88 -14.06
C ALA A 127 -2.33 -16.58 -12.66
N PHE A 128 -1.03 -16.34 -12.53
CA PHE A 128 -0.32 -16.18 -11.26
C PHE A 128 -0.11 -14.72 -10.87
N ALA A 129 -0.04 -13.82 -11.86
CA ALA A 129 0.17 -12.42 -11.57
C ALA A 129 -1.03 -11.77 -10.89
N ALA A 130 -0.76 -10.91 -9.92
CA ALA A 130 -1.73 -10.02 -9.27
C ALA A 130 -0.98 -8.73 -8.87
N PRO A 131 -1.67 -7.65 -8.51
CA PRO A 131 -1.01 -6.47 -7.94
C PRO A 131 -0.11 -6.85 -6.77
N SER A 132 1.19 -6.54 -6.90
CA SER A 132 2.23 -6.80 -5.91
C SER A 132 2.54 -5.54 -5.11
N PHE A 133 2.81 -5.69 -3.82
CA PHE A 133 3.22 -4.59 -2.94
C PHE A 133 4.75 -4.59 -2.81
N LYS A 134 5.35 -3.40 -2.82
CA LYS A 134 6.80 -3.23 -2.84
C LYS A 134 7.25 -2.16 -1.86
N ILE A 135 8.38 -2.43 -1.20
CA ILE A 135 9.05 -1.51 -0.28
C ILE A 135 10.41 -1.17 -0.87
N GLY A 136 10.64 0.11 -1.16
CA GLY A 136 11.94 0.61 -1.60
C GLY A 136 12.82 0.98 -0.42
N ILE A 137 14.06 0.48 -0.42
CA ILE A 137 15.05 0.71 0.62
C ILE A 137 16.27 1.39 0.01
N LEU A 138 16.72 2.48 0.61
CA LEU A 138 17.86 3.27 0.15
C LEU A 138 18.78 3.63 1.33
N ALA A 139 20.08 3.43 1.18
CA ALA A 139 21.09 4.01 2.05
C ALA A 139 21.76 5.22 1.38
N GLN A 140 21.28 6.42 1.70
CA GLN A 140 21.82 7.64 1.09
C GLN A 140 23.29 7.85 1.45
N GLY A 141 24.14 7.99 0.43
CA GLY A 141 25.59 8.16 0.63
C GLY A 141 26.36 6.86 0.85
N GLY A 142 25.68 5.70 0.80
CA GLY A 142 26.32 4.40 0.71
C GLY A 142 27.16 4.25 -0.57
N THR A 143 28.05 3.26 -0.59
CA THR A 143 28.94 2.99 -1.72
C THR A 143 28.57 1.68 -2.38
N GLY A 144 28.30 1.68 -3.69
CA GLY A 144 27.92 0.47 -4.40
C GLY A 144 26.43 0.38 -4.68
N ASP A 145 25.82 -0.78 -4.41
CA ASP A 145 24.42 -1.10 -4.70
C ASP A 145 23.47 -0.77 -3.53
N ASN A 146 23.47 0.50 -3.11
CA ASN A 146 22.78 1.00 -1.93
C ASN A 146 21.24 1.15 -2.04
N TYR A 147 20.62 0.56 -3.07
CA TYR A 147 19.18 0.61 -3.31
C TYR A 147 18.64 -0.74 -3.81
N GLY A 148 17.43 -1.08 -3.34
CA GLY A 148 16.61 -2.11 -3.95
C GLY A 148 15.18 -2.10 -3.43
N GLN A 149 14.41 -3.11 -3.83
CA GLN A 149 13.01 -3.28 -3.44
C GLN A 149 12.75 -4.69 -2.90
N LEU A 150 12.07 -4.74 -1.75
CA LEU A 150 11.41 -5.96 -1.30
C LEU A 150 10.06 -6.05 -1.99
N VAL A 151 9.74 -7.19 -2.56
CA VAL A 151 8.51 -7.42 -3.32
C VAL A 151 7.71 -8.54 -2.68
N PHE A 152 6.46 -8.23 -2.32
CA PHE A 152 5.44 -9.17 -1.89
C PHE A 152 4.51 -9.43 -3.07
N GLU A 153 4.59 -10.61 -3.67
CA GLU A 153 3.65 -11.03 -4.71
C GLU A 153 2.60 -11.99 -4.14
N PRO A 154 1.31 -11.79 -4.44
CA PRO A 154 0.27 -12.67 -3.94
C PRO A 154 0.45 -14.15 -4.31
N ASN A 155 1.03 -14.47 -5.48
CA ASN A 155 1.25 -15.86 -5.91
C ASN A 155 2.15 -16.66 -4.97
N TRP A 156 3.19 -16.04 -4.42
CA TRP A 156 4.10 -16.69 -3.48
C TRP A 156 3.46 -16.81 -2.09
N ASN A 157 2.48 -15.95 -1.78
CA ASN A 157 1.86 -15.78 -0.46
C ASN A 157 0.47 -16.42 -0.38
N GLN A 158 0.30 -17.59 -0.98
CA GLN A 158 -0.92 -18.38 -0.90
C GLN A 158 -0.84 -19.44 0.21
N PRO A 159 -1.97 -19.81 0.86
CA PRO A 159 -1.98 -20.75 1.99
C PRO A 159 -1.37 -22.12 1.70
N GLY A 160 -1.36 -22.57 0.44
CA GLY A 160 -0.81 -23.85 0.03
C GLY A 160 0.71 -23.86 -0.15
N GLY A 161 1.36 -22.69 -0.09
CA GLY A 161 2.80 -22.52 -0.24
C GLY A 161 3.37 -22.73 -1.64
N GLY A 162 4.59 -22.20 -1.83
CA GLY A 162 5.19 -22.05 -3.16
C GLY A 162 4.41 -21.07 -4.05
N SER A 163 4.75 -21.01 -5.34
CA SER A 163 4.03 -20.14 -6.28
C SER A 163 2.72 -20.80 -6.69
N GLN A 164 1.59 -20.17 -6.36
CA GLN A 164 0.24 -20.62 -6.67
C GLN A 164 -0.55 -19.48 -7.30
N ALA A 165 -1.57 -19.80 -8.09
CA ALA A 165 -2.44 -18.78 -8.65
C ALA A 165 -3.26 -18.14 -7.51
N PRO A 166 -3.22 -16.81 -7.34
CA PRO A 166 -4.09 -16.14 -6.38
C PRO A 166 -5.56 -16.22 -6.85
N PRO A 167 -6.54 -16.11 -5.93
CA PRO A 167 -7.95 -16.04 -6.29
C PRO A 167 -8.20 -14.92 -7.30
N ALA A 168 -8.94 -15.25 -8.36
CA ALA A 168 -9.40 -14.28 -9.35
C ALA A 168 -10.87 -13.95 -9.13
N ASP A 169 -11.25 -12.80 -9.64
CA ASP A 169 -12.59 -12.23 -9.64
C ASP A 169 -13.21 -11.98 -8.25
N ALA A 170 -12.37 -11.86 -7.22
CA ALA A 170 -12.77 -11.54 -5.86
C ALA A 170 -11.74 -10.64 -5.16
N TRP A 171 -12.22 -9.72 -4.33
CA TRP A 171 -11.37 -8.88 -3.48
C TRP A 171 -10.67 -9.72 -2.41
N GLN A 172 -9.39 -9.44 -2.22
CA GLN A 172 -8.51 -10.08 -1.25
C GLN A 172 -7.91 -9.01 -0.36
N SER A 173 -7.96 -9.22 0.95
CA SER A 173 -7.33 -8.34 1.94
C SER A 173 -6.01 -8.95 2.41
N VAL A 174 -4.95 -8.15 2.34
CA VAL A 174 -3.60 -8.55 2.74
C VAL A 174 -3.16 -7.73 3.94
N SER A 175 -2.64 -8.42 4.95
CA SER A 175 -2.03 -7.84 6.14
C SER A 175 -0.66 -8.49 6.33
N ILE A 176 0.38 -7.67 6.44
CA ILE A 176 1.77 -8.11 6.45
C ILE A 176 2.48 -7.50 7.65
N ASP A 177 2.95 -8.37 8.54
CA ASP A 177 3.80 -8.01 9.66
C ASP A 177 5.26 -8.42 9.40
N ALA A 178 6.13 -8.14 10.37
CA ALA A 178 7.55 -8.47 10.30
C ALA A 178 7.85 -9.97 10.13
N ASN A 179 6.90 -10.85 10.49
CA ASN A 179 7.06 -12.30 10.51
C ASN A 179 6.32 -13.01 9.36
N THR A 180 5.59 -12.27 8.54
CA THR A 180 4.87 -12.83 7.39
C THR A 180 5.89 -13.46 6.44
N GLY A 181 5.84 -14.79 6.35
CA GLY A 181 6.79 -15.60 5.59
C GLY A 181 8.06 -16.06 6.30
N ALA A 182 8.08 -16.05 7.63
CA ALA A 182 9.25 -16.47 8.40
C ALA A 182 9.43 -18.00 8.48
N GLY A 183 10.69 -18.46 8.53
CA GLY A 183 11.05 -19.82 8.91
C GLY A 183 10.81 -20.90 7.84
N ALA A 184 10.31 -22.07 8.27
CA ALA A 184 9.97 -23.20 7.40
C ALA A 184 8.54 -23.09 6.83
N ASP A 185 7.92 -21.91 6.96
CA ASP A 185 6.60 -21.64 6.42
C ASP A 185 6.66 -21.74 4.89
N PRO A 186 5.97 -22.73 4.26
CA PRO A 186 5.93 -22.81 2.82
C PRO A 186 5.11 -21.67 2.20
N SER A 187 4.29 -20.96 2.99
CA SER A 187 3.35 -19.93 2.54
C SER A 187 3.94 -18.52 2.46
N GLY A 188 4.99 -18.40 1.66
CA GLY A 188 5.36 -17.14 1.00
C GLY A 188 5.90 -16.03 1.88
N GLY A 189 6.52 -15.04 1.26
CA GLY A 189 7.11 -13.89 1.91
C GLY A 189 7.58 -12.93 0.83
N TRP A 190 8.73 -12.30 1.05
CA TRP A 190 9.28 -11.27 0.17
C TRP A 190 10.49 -11.80 -0.60
N PHE A 191 10.61 -11.42 -1.87
CA PHE A 191 11.89 -11.53 -2.59
C PHE A 191 12.54 -10.15 -2.73
N TRP A 192 13.85 -10.16 -2.97
CA TRP A 192 14.67 -8.96 -3.10
C TRP A 192 15.09 -8.71 -4.54
N THR A 193 15.08 -7.45 -4.99
CA THR A 193 15.48 -7.09 -6.36
C THR A 193 16.98 -6.85 -6.56
N GLY A 194 17.78 -7.04 -5.51
CA GLY A 194 19.22 -6.77 -5.51
C GLY A 194 19.56 -5.46 -4.80
N GLY A 195 20.82 -5.31 -4.39
CA GLY A 195 21.27 -4.22 -3.51
C GLY A 195 21.79 -4.75 -2.17
N PHE A 196 22.55 -3.92 -1.45
CA PHE A 196 23.16 -4.22 -0.14
C PHE A 196 23.98 -5.52 -0.16
N GLU A 197 24.80 -5.68 -1.21
CA GLU A 197 25.67 -6.85 -1.43
C GLU A 197 24.92 -8.20 -1.48
N LEU A 198 23.60 -8.15 -1.71
CA LEU A 198 22.75 -9.33 -1.86
C LEU A 198 22.26 -9.47 -3.30
N PRO A 199 22.24 -10.70 -3.84
CA PRO A 199 21.79 -10.94 -5.20
C PRO A 199 20.28 -10.71 -5.34
N ASN A 200 19.87 -10.42 -6.57
CA ASN A 200 18.47 -10.37 -6.97
C ASN A 200 17.84 -11.78 -6.99
N GLY A 201 16.63 -11.93 -6.45
CA GLY A 201 15.83 -13.17 -6.47
C GLY A 201 15.12 -13.48 -7.79
N ALA A 202 15.21 -12.60 -8.80
CA ALA A 202 14.68 -12.75 -10.15
C ALA A 202 13.17 -13.11 -10.20
N GLY A 203 12.36 -12.53 -9.30
CA GLY A 203 10.92 -12.81 -9.20
C GLY A 203 10.58 -14.03 -8.34
N GLY A 204 11.52 -14.53 -7.54
CA GLY A 204 11.32 -15.72 -6.71
C GLY A 204 12.38 -15.88 -5.63
N PRO A 205 12.63 -17.12 -5.17
CA PRO A 205 13.49 -17.39 -4.02
C PRO A 205 14.89 -16.76 -4.09
N PRO A 206 15.50 -16.41 -2.93
CA PRO A 206 15.02 -16.71 -1.58
C PRO A 206 13.81 -15.87 -1.19
N ILE A 207 12.83 -16.52 -0.58
CA ILE A 207 11.65 -15.90 0.00
C ILE A 207 11.87 -15.83 1.50
N ARG A 208 11.70 -14.65 2.11
CA ARG A 208 11.93 -14.42 3.54
C ARG A 208 10.92 -13.44 4.11
N SER A 209 10.75 -13.44 5.42
CA SER A 209 10.02 -12.38 6.09
C SER A 209 10.79 -11.05 6.06
N LEU A 210 10.11 -9.95 6.42
CA LEU A 210 10.76 -8.63 6.53
C LEU A 210 11.87 -8.63 7.59
N ALA A 211 11.65 -9.26 8.75
CA ALA A 211 12.65 -9.36 9.81
C ALA A 211 13.87 -10.19 9.40
N GLU A 212 13.66 -11.26 8.63
CA GLU A 212 14.75 -12.07 8.07
C GLU A 212 15.54 -11.31 7.02
N TRP A 213 14.87 -10.48 6.18
CA TRP A 213 15.55 -9.58 5.26
C TRP A 213 16.36 -8.50 5.98
N ALA A 214 15.81 -7.88 7.02
CA ALA A 214 16.55 -6.91 7.85
C ALA A 214 17.83 -7.52 8.42
N THR A 215 17.75 -8.76 8.92
CA THR A 215 18.92 -9.50 9.42
C THR A 215 19.93 -9.79 8.29
N ALA A 216 19.44 -10.15 7.10
CA ALA A 216 20.27 -10.43 5.93
C ALA A 216 21.06 -9.19 5.48
N PHE A 217 20.39 -8.05 5.35
CA PHE A 217 21.03 -6.79 4.96
C PHE A 217 22.06 -6.35 6.01
N ALA A 218 21.70 -6.37 7.30
CA ALA A 218 22.63 -6.02 8.37
C ALA A 218 23.87 -6.93 8.44
N THR A 219 23.76 -8.18 7.95
CA THR A 219 24.88 -9.13 7.91
C THR A 219 25.74 -8.94 6.67
N ALA A 220 25.12 -8.73 5.51
CA ALA A 220 25.81 -8.61 4.22
C ALA A 220 26.50 -7.25 4.07
N ASP A 221 25.80 -6.17 4.46
CA ASP A 221 26.28 -4.80 4.36
C ASP A 221 25.91 -4.00 5.63
N PRO A 222 26.63 -4.22 6.74
CA PRO A 222 26.34 -3.57 8.00
C PRO A 222 26.52 -2.05 7.98
N THR A 223 27.32 -1.51 7.05
CA THR A 223 27.66 -0.08 7.05
C THR A 223 26.58 0.72 6.36
N ASP A 224 26.16 0.30 5.17
CA ASP A 224 25.14 1.04 4.42
C ASP A 224 23.76 0.76 5.02
N PHE A 225 23.46 -0.50 5.41
CA PHE A 225 22.15 -0.84 5.97
C PHE A 225 21.88 -0.14 7.31
N ALA A 226 22.91 0.14 8.12
CA ALA A 226 22.75 0.88 9.38
C ALA A 226 22.21 2.31 9.19
N ASN A 227 22.29 2.87 7.98
CA ASN A 227 21.74 4.18 7.64
C ASN A 227 20.64 4.09 6.57
N ALA A 228 20.15 2.89 6.26
CA ALA A 228 19.13 2.69 5.25
C ALA A 228 17.76 3.20 5.72
N ARG A 229 16.99 3.73 4.77
CA ARG A 229 15.64 4.26 4.98
C ARG A 229 14.67 3.53 4.08
N VAL A 230 13.43 3.36 4.54
CA VAL A 230 12.32 3.02 3.64
C VAL A 230 11.87 4.30 2.95
N VAL A 231 12.04 4.34 1.62
CA VAL A 231 11.89 5.57 0.82
C VAL A 231 10.70 5.56 -0.13
N SER A 232 10.07 4.40 -0.32
CA SER A 232 8.90 4.29 -1.19
C SER A 232 8.03 3.09 -0.84
N LEU A 233 6.73 3.26 -1.05
CA LEU A 233 5.78 2.15 -1.16
C LEU A 233 5.28 2.13 -2.61
N ALA A 234 5.15 0.94 -3.18
CA ALA A 234 4.73 0.78 -4.56
C ALA A 234 3.74 -0.39 -4.74
N MET A 235 2.87 -0.23 -5.72
CA MET A 235 1.95 -1.26 -6.20
C MET A 235 2.22 -1.50 -7.68
N GLY A 236 2.32 -2.75 -8.10
CA GLY A 236 2.65 -3.02 -9.50
C GLY A 236 2.40 -4.44 -9.98
N VAL A 237 2.34 -4.58 -11.30
CA VAL A 237 2.45 -5.85 -12.03
C VAL A 237 3.74 -5.79 -12.84
N GLY A 238 4.69 -6.68 -12.52
CA GLY A 238 6.02 -6.71 -13.15
C GLY A 238 6.01 -7.21 -14.60
N THR A 239 7.16 -7.14 -15.26
CA THR A 239 7.40 -7.78 -16.57
C THR A 239 7.17 -9.29 -16.52
N TYR A 240 6.91 -9.92 -17.67
CA TYR A 240 6.56 -11.35 -17.83
C TYR A 240 5.21 -11.75 -17.21
N ASN A 241 4.40 -10.77 -16.83
CA ASN A 241 3.03 -10.95 -16.34
C ASN A 241 2.04 -10.38 -17.36
N GLN A 242 1.81 -11.12 -18.43
CA GLN A 242 1.03 -10.68 -19.57
C GLN A 242 -0.47 -10.65 -19.26
N GLY A 243 -1.19 -9.74 -19.91
CA GLY A 243 -2.65 -9.70 -19.97
C GLY A 243 -3.30 -9.56 -18.61
N GLN A 244 -2.74 -8.75 -17.72
CA GLN A 244 -3.30 -8.52 -16.40
C GLN A 244 -4.24 -7.33 -16.40
N ILE A 245 -5.34 -7.49 -15.66
CA ILE A 245 -6.16 -6.40 -15.16
C ILE A 245 -6.30 -6.66 -13.66
N GLY A 246 -5.74 -5.75 -12.87
CA GLY A 246 -5.78 -5.83 -11.42
C GLY A 246 -6.18 -4.50 -10.82
N TYR A 247 -6.91 -4.56 -9.70
CA TYR A 247 -7.26 -3.41 -8.91
C TYR A 247 -6.62 -3.51 -7.54
N PHE A 248 -6.32 -2.38 -6.93
CA PHE A 248 -5.88 -2.32 -5.54
C PHE A 248 -6.40 -1.07 -4.85
N ASP A 249 -6.52 -1.16 -3.54
CA ASP A 249 -7.01 -0.09 -2.69
C ASP A 249 -6.51 -0.24 -1.25
N ASN A 250 -6.81 0.73 -0.38
CA ASN A 250 -6.57 0.69 1.06
C ASN A 250 -5.12 0.31 1.44
N VAL A 251 -4.16 0.81 0.66
CA VAL A 251 -2.73 0.58 0.91
C VAL A 251 -2.37 1.27 2.21
N SER A 252 -1.79 0.56 3.17
CA SER A 252 -1.54 1.08 4.51
C SER A 252 -0.17 0.71 5.04
N ILE A 253 0.32 1.59 5.91
CA ILE A 253 1.52 1.40 6.74
C ILE A 253 1.20 1.91 8.14
N ASP A 254 1.48 1.09 9.14
CA ASP A 254 1.42 1.45 10.56
C ASP A 254 2.73 1.03 11.23
N ILE A 255 3.49 2.03 11.71
CA ILE A 255 4.71 1.84 12.46
C ILE A 255 4.40 2.18 13.92
N PRO A 256 4.42 1.20 14.85
CA PRO A 256 4.07 1.42 16.24
C PRO A 256 4.83 2.59 16.89
N GLY A 257 4.08 3.57 17.40
CA GLY A 257 4.65 4.79 18.00
C GLY A 257 5.19 5.82 17.00
N GLY A 258 4.94 5.63 15.70
CA GLY A 258 5.41 6.47 14.61
C GLY A 258 4.29 6.82 13.62
N LEU A 259 4.57 6.61 12.32
CA LEU A 259 3.66 6.91 11.22
C LEU A 259 2.56 5.85 11.12
N ALA A 260 1.31 6.29 11.00
CA ALA A 260 0.19 5.45 10.58
C ALA A 260 -0.57 6.15 9.44
N THR A 261 -0.61 5.53 8.26
CA THR A 261 -1.22 6.12 7.06
C THR A 261 -1.89 5.06 6.20
N THR A 262 -3.06 5.41 5.68
CA THR A 262 -3.81 4.63 4.69
C THR A 262 -4.05 5.47 3.45
N PHE A 263 -3.83 4.90 2.28
CA PHE A 263 -4.09 5.49 0.97
C PHE A 263 -5.39 4.89 0.41
N ASP A 264 -6.35 5.77 0.15
CA ASP A 264 -7.70 5.47 -0.33
C ASP A 264 -7.85 5.97 -1.77
N PHE A 265 -8.06 5.06 -2.72
CA PHE A 265 -8.02 5.39 -4.15
C PHE A 265 -9.42 5.67 -4.68
N GLN A 266 -9.82 6.95 -4.65
CA GLN A 266 -11.15 7.38 -5.07
C GLN A 266 -11.11 8.13 -6.39
N ALA A 267 -11.89 7.67 -7.37
CA ALA A 267 -12.23 8.50 -8.51
C ALA A 267 -13.08 9.67 -8.02
N ILE A 268 -12.55 10.89 -8.10
CA ILE A 268 -13.37 12.07 -7.88
C ILE A 268 -14.22 12.25 -9.14
N PRO A 269 -15.55 12.30 -9.03
CA PRO A 269 -16.38 12.63 -10.18
C PRO A 269 -15.92 13.98 -10.72
N GLU A 270 -15.46 14.00 -11.97
CA GLU A 270 -15.30 15.23 -12.74
C GLU A 270 -16.54 16.09 -12.47
N PRO A 271 -16.42 17.39 -12.10
CA PRO A 271 -17.57 18.22 -11.84
C PRO A 271 -18.46 18.17 -13.08
N THR A 272 -19.58 17.45 -12.96
CA THR A 272 -20.38 17.10 -14.13
C THR A 272 -20.65 18.37 -14.92
N SER A 273 -20.42 18.32 -16.24
CA SER A 273 -20.66 19.46 -17.12
C SER A 273 -22.10 20.00 -17.00
N ALA A 274 -23.01 19.21 -16.42
CA ALA A 274 -24.34 19.60 -15.99
C ALA A 274 -24.36 20.74 -14.93
N VAL A 275 -23.45 20.76 -13.96
CA VAL A 275 -23.35 21.84 -12.95
C VAL A 275 -22.84 23.13 -13.60
N LEU A 276 -21.85 23.03 -14.49
CA LEU A 276 -21.34 24.17 -15.27
C LEU A 276 -22.38 24.67 -16.29
N ALA A 277 -23.11 23.77 -16.95
CA ALA A 277 -24.20 24.11 -17.86
C ALA A 277 -25.39 24.73 -17.11
N ALA A 278 -25.74 24.23 -15.93
CA ALA A 278 -26.79 24.81 -15.08
C ALA A 278 -26.41 26.20 -14.58
N ALA A 279 -25.16 26.41 -14.16
CA ALA A 279 -24.63 27.73 -13.79
C ALA A 279 -24.63 28.69 -15.01
N GLY A 280 -24.22 28.20 -16.19
CA GLY A 280 -24.27 28.96 -17.44
C GLY A 280 -25.69 29.37 -17.86
N CYS A 281 -26.67 28.48 -17.72
CA CYS A 281 -28.09 28.73 -18.00
C CYS A 281 -28.71 29.73 -17.01
N LEU A 282 -28.35 29.67 -15.73
CA LEU A 282 -28.82 30.63 -14.72
C LEU A 282 -28.24 32.02 -14.96
N LEU A 283 -26.95 32.13 -15.28
CA LEU A 283 -26.28 33.40 -15.56
C LEU A 283 -26.78 34.06 -16.85
N THR A 284 -27.10 33.29 -17.89
CA THR A 284 -27.72 33.81 -19.13
C THR A 284 -29.20 34.17 -18.94
N GLY A 285 -29.92 33.42 -18.10
CA GLY A 285 -31.31 33.74 -17.71
C GLY A 285 -31.43 35.03 -16.91
N MET A 286 -30.50 35.31 -16.00
CA MET A 286 -30.47 36.55 -15.20
C MET A 286 -30.09 37.78 -16.04
N ARG A 287 -29.32 37.61 -17.12
CA ARG A 287 -28.88 38.72 -17.99
C ARG A 287 -29.98 39.24 -18.94
N ARG A 288 -31.09 38.51 -19.10
CA ARG A 288 -32.25 38.92 -19.93
C ARG A 288 -33.31 39.75 -19.20
N ARG A 289 -33.11 40.10 -17.92
CA ARG A 289 -33.96 41.07 -17.21
C ARG A 289 -33.27 42.43 -17.15
N LYS A 290 -33.21 43.12 -18.28
CA LYS A 290 -33.06 44.57 -18.39
C LYS A 290 -33.92 45.07 -19.53
#